data_AF-A0A1J3JVP2-F1
#
_entry.id   AF-A0A1J3JVP2-F1
#
_cell.length_a   1.000
_cell.length_b   1.000
_cell.length_c   1.000
_cell.angle_alpha   90.00
_cell.angle_beta   90.00
_cell.angle_gamma   90.00
#
_symmetry.space_group_name_H-M   'P 1'
#
loop_
_entity.id
_entity.type
_entity.pdbx_description
1 polymer ?
#
loop_
_entity_poly.entity_id
_entity_poly.type
_entity_poly.pdbx_seq_one_letter_code
_entity_poly.pdbx_strand_id
1 'polypeptide(L)'
;SKMLGSPSSCLFTLVMYFLYGRVRDIEVDLCGGFYREKSEFLCLSMGRILTSTDEKMLERGIKQLDRALGLFEFVWETAGMKETLNLQGHLWCLGAEERSITYRGKTFFVHDLSL
;
A
#
# COMPACT_ATOMS: atom_id res chain seq x y z
N SER A 1 11.21 -2.73 -24.37
CA SER A 1 10.17 -3.45 -23.61
C SER A 1 10.85 -4.54 -22.81
N LYS A 2 10.94 -4.39 -21.48
CA LYS A 2 11.37 -5.49 -20.60
C LYS A 2 10.08 -6.16 -20.12
N MET A 3 9.61 -7.17 -20.87
CA MET A 3 8.54 -8.03 -20.39
C MET A 3 9.10 -8.88 -19.25
N LEU A 4 8.52 -8.75 -18.06
CA LEU A 4 8.58 -9.86 -17.10
C LEU A 4 7.87 -11.02 -17.81
N GLY A 5 8.63 -12.06 -18.17
CA GLY A 5 8.06 -13.25 -18.79
C GLY A 5 6.87 -13.77 -17.99
N SER A 6 6.01 -14.57 -18.64
CA SER A 6 4.76 -15.15 -18.11
C SER A 6 4.77 -15.30 -16.59
N PRO A 7 3.75 -14.79 -15.85
CA PRO A 7 3.75 -14.77 -14.40
C PRO A 7 3.87 -16.20 -13.87
N SER A 8 5.10 -16.57 -13.50
CA SER A 8 5.38 -17.87 -12.91
C SER A 8 5.13 -17.76 -11.41
N SER A 9 4.68 -18.85 -10.81
CA SER A 9 4.60 -18.97 -9.35
C SER A 9 5.93 -18.56 -8.69
N CYS A 10 7.07 -18.75 -9.37
CA CYS A 10 8.39 -18.30 -8.93
C CYS A 10 8.54 -16.77 -8.86
N LEU A 11 8.00 -16.00 -9.81
CA LEU A 11 8.05 -14.54 -9.77
C LEU A 11 7.17 -14.00 -8.64
N PHE A 12 5.97 -14.59 -8.48
CA PHE A 12 5.10 -14.29 -7.33
C PHE A 12 5.76 -14.68 -6.00
N THR A 13 6.38 -15.86 -5.91
CA THR A 13 7.14 -16.30 -4.74
C THR A 13 8.38 -15.44 -4.47
N LEU A 14 9.05 -14.91 -5.49
CA LEU A 14 10.15 -13.96 -5.34
C LEU A 14 9.66 -12.60 -4.84
N VAL A 15 8.49 -12.13 -5.30
CA VAL A 15 7.83 -10.92 -4.80
C VAL A 15 7.35 -11.13 -3.36
N MET A 16 6.75 -12.28 -3.04
CA MET A 16 6.38 -12.66 -1.67
C MET A 16 7.63 -12.83 -0.79
N TYR A 17 8.72 -13.38 -1.31
CA TYR A 17 10.01 -13.43 -0.61
C TYR A 17 10.58 -12.03 -0.41
N PHE A 18 10.39 -11.09 -1.34
CA PHE A 18 10.77 -9.69 -1.17
C PHE A 18 9.89 -8.96 -0.14
N LEU A 19 8.59 -9.27 -0.11
CA LEU A 19 7.58 -8.67 0.77
C LEU A 19 7.64 -9.22 2.20
N TYR A 20 7.90 -10.53 2.37
CA TYR A 20 7.89 -11.22 3.66
C TYR A 20 9.31 -11.63 4.13
N GLY A 21 10.30 -11.63 3.24
CA GLY A 21 11.69 -12.00 3.50
C GLY A 21 12.65 -10.81 3.40
N ARG A 22 12.71 -10.00 4.47
CA ARG A 22 13.69 -8.93 4.68
C ARG A 22 13.81 -7.86 3.57
N VAL A 23 12.79 -7.03 3.43
CA VAL A 23 13.05 -5.59 3.33
C VAL A 23 12.73 -5.02 4.72
N ARG A 24 13.76 -4.75 5.52
CA ARG A 24 13.63 -4.36 6.95
C ARG A 24 12.82 -3.07 7.20
N ASP A 25 12.30 -2.42 6.16
CA ASP A 25 11.74 -1.07 6.20
C ASP A 25 10.31 -0.94 5.64
N ILE A 26 9.61 -2.04 5.35
CA ILE A 26 8.23 -2.01 4.84
C ILE A 26 7.35 -2.83 5.80
N GLU A 27 6.75 -2.17 6.78
CA GLU A 27 5.77 -2.78 7.68
C GLU A 27 4.37 -2.45 7.16
N VAL A 28 3.57 -3.50 6.94
CA VAL A 28 2.14 -3.43 6.61
C VAL A 28 1.43 -4.35 7.58
N ASP A 29 0.53 -3.80 8.38
CA ASP A 29 -0.22 -4.57 9.38
C ASP A 29 -1.53 -5.11 8.80
N LEU A 30 -2.07 -4.44 7.78
CA LEU A 30 -3.36 -4.77 7.17
C LEU A 30 -3.21 -4.75 5.65
N CYS A 31 -3.29 -5.92 5.02
CA CYS A 31 -3.40 -6.01 3.56
C CYS A 31 -4.88 -5.81 3.19
N GLY A 32 -5.21 -4.67 2.57
CA GLY A 32 -6.53 -4.46 2.01
C GLY A 32 -6.75 -5.34 0.77
N GLY A 33 -8.02 -5.58 0.46
CA GLY A 33 -8.41 -6.30 -0.74
C GLY A 33 -8.49 -5.39 -1.95
N PHE A 34 -8.42 -5.98 -3.14
CA PHE A 34 -8.82 -5.29 -4.36
C PHE A 34 -10.33 -5.12 -4.37
N TYR A 35 -10.80 -3.88 -4.49
CA TYR A 35 -12.22 -3.61 -4.70
C TYR A 35 -12.43 -2.69 -5.89
N ARG A 36 -13.57 -2.88 -6.56
CA ARG A 36 -13.94 -2.08 -7.73
C ARG A 36 -14.71 -0.85 -7.24
N GLU A 37 -14.11 0.32 -7.40
CA GLU A 37 -14.74 1.59 -7.02
C GLU A 37 -15.71 2.05 -8.12
N LYS A 38 -15.30 1.95 -9.39
CA LYS A 38 -16.06 2.20 -10.62
C LYS A 38 -15.61 1.21 -11.71
N SER A 39 -16.29 1.13 -12.86
CA SER A 39 -15.99 0.09 -13.88
C SER A 39 -14.54 0.12 -14.40
N GLU A 40 -13.85 1.25 -14.32
CA GLU A 40 -12.48 1.46 -14.83
C GLU A 40 -11.41 1.60 -13.74
N PHE A 41 -11.82 1.72 -12.47
CA PHE A 41 -10.92 1.98 -11.35
C PHE A 41 -10.95 0.82 -10.37
N LEU A 42 -9.78 0.20 -10.22
CA LEU A 42 -9.55 -0.86 -9.26
C LEU A 42 -8.74 -0.28 -8.11
N CYS A 43 -9.24 -0.39 -6.88
CA CYS A 43 -8.58 0.18 -5.72
C CYS A 43 -7.85 -0.92 -4.94
N LEU A 44 -6.61 -0.62 -4.53
CA LEU A 44 -5.83 -1.40 -3.57
C LEU A 44 -5.52 -0.52 -2.37
N SER A 45 -5.95 -1.00 -1.21
CA SER A 45 -5.68 -0.37 0.08
C SER A 45 -4.62 -1.15 0.86
N MET A 46 -3.74 -0.45 1.56
CA MET A 46 -2.81 -1.04 2.53
C MET A 46 -2.82 -0.27 3.82
N GLY A 47 -2.61 -0.97 4.92
CA GLY A 47 -2.87 -0.45 6.24
C GLY A 47 -1.74 -0.65 7.23
N ARG A 48 -1.60 0.31 8.16
CA ARG A 48 -0.67 0.25 9.29
C ARG A 48 -1.34 0.72 10.56
N ILE A 49 -1.03 0.07 11.67
CA ILE A 49 -1.48 0.46 13.01
C ILE A 49 -0.33 1.19 13.69
N LEU A 50 -0.62 2.38 14.20
CA LEU A 50 0.32 3.21 14.93
C LEU A 50 -0.14 3.39 16.37
N THR A 51 0.81 3.42 17.29
CA THR A 51 0.53 3.55 18.74
C THR A 51 0.35 5.01 19.18
N SER A 52 0.64 5.98 18.32
CA SER A 52 0.48 7.40 18.63
C SER A 52 0.28 8.23 17.36
N THR A 53 -0.23 9.44 17.56
CA THR A 53 -0.42 10.46 16.52
C THR A 53 0.80 11.37 16.33
N ASP A 54 1.96 11.00 16.90
CA ASP A 54 3.22 11.73 16.72
C ASP A 54 3.52 11.92 15.23
N GLU A 55 3.80 13.15 14.81
CA GLU A 55 3.96 13.51 13.40
C GLU A 55 5.09 12.71 12.74
N LYS A 56 6.20 12.44 13.44
CA LYS A 56 7.31 11.65 12.90
C LYS A 56 6.92 10.17 12.78
N MET A 57 6.04 9.68 13.64
CA MET A 57 5.48 8.32 13.53
C MET A 57 4.53 8.23 12.34
N LEU A 58 3.62 9.19 12.17
CA LEU A 58 2.73 9.29 11.01
C LEU A 58 3.52 9.39 9.70
N GLU A 59 4.51 10.27 9.63
CA GLU A 59 5.36 10.44 8.44
C GLU A 59 6.10 9.15 8.08
N ARG A 60 6.62 8.43 9.09
CA ARG A 60 7.23 7.11 8.89
C ARG A 60 6.20 6.09 8.41
N GLY A 61 4.99 6.09 8.98
CA GLY A 61 3.86 5.26 8.53
C GLY A 61 3.56 5.46 7.05
N ILE A 62 3.38 6.73 6.65
CA ILE A 62 3.10 7.11 5.25
C ILE A 62 4.24 6.65 4.33
N LYS A 63 5.50 6.94 4.68
CA LYS A 63 6.67 6.54 3.88
C LYS A 63 6.77 5.02 3.70
N GLN A 64 6.41 4.24 4.73
CA GLN A 64 6.42 2.79 4.62
C GLN A 64 5.30 2.27 3.72
N LEU A 65 4.08 2.79 3.88
CA LEU A 65 2.95 2.43 3.03
C LEU A 65 3.16 2.88 1.58
N ASP A 66 3.75 4.06 1.33
CA ASP A 66 4.12 4.52 -0.02
C ASP A 66 5.06 3.53 -0.72
N ARG A 67 6.08 3.03 0.00
CA ARG A 67 6.99 2.00 -0.53
C ARG A 67 6.27 0.71 -0.86
N ALA A 68 5.35 0.26 0.01
CA ALA A 68 4.56 -0.93 -0.24
C ALA A 68 3.68 -0.74 -1.49
N LEU A 69 2.86 0.31 -1.51
CA LEU A 69 1.95 0.61 -2.62
C LEU A 69 2.70 0.80 -3.94
N GLY A 70 3.85 1.46 -3.93
CA GLY A 70 4.69 1.63 -5.13
C GLY A 70 5.24 0.32 -5.70
N LEU A 71 5.44 -0.71 -4.88
CA LEU A 71 5.80 -2.05 -5.38
C LEU A 71 4.61 -2.70 -6.10
N PHE A 72 3.39 -2.53 -5.58
CA PHE A 72 2.19 -3.03 -6.24
C PHE A 72 1.90 -2.27 -7.53
N GLU A 73 2.08 -0.95 -7.54
CA GLU A 73 2.04 -0.12 -8.75
C GLU A 73 2.99 -0.66 -9.82
N PHE A 74 4.25 -0.87 -9.45
CA PHE A 74 5.27 -1.39 -10.35
C PHE A 74 4.91 -2.77 -10.93
N VAL A 75 4.42 -3.69 -10.09
CA VAL A 75 4.00 -5.03 -10.54
C VAL A 75 2.78 -4.92 -11.47
N TRP A 76 1.81 -4.08 -11.14
CA TRP A 76 0.60 -3.86 -11.93
C TRP A 76 0.92 -3.34 -13.33
N GLU A 77 1.76 -2.31 -13.42
CA GLU A 77 2.24 -1.74 -14.68
C GLU A 77 3.04 -2.75 -15.48
N THR A 78 3.97 -3.47 -14.83
CA THR A 78 4.85 -4.41 -15.53
C THR A 78 4.10 -5.66 -16.01
N ALA A 79 3.02 -6.04 -15.33
CA ALA A 79 2.11 -7.11 -15.77
C ALA A 79 1.25 -6.70 -16.98
N GLY A 80 1.26 -5.43 -17.38
CA GLY A 80 0.50 -4.92 -18.53
C GLY A 80 -1.01 -4.86 -18.29
N MET A 81 -1.42 -4.67 -17.02
CA MET A 81 -2.82 -4.48 -16.65
C MET A 81 -3.34 -3.19 -17.27
N LYS A 82 -4.59 -3.19 -17.78
CA LYS A 82 -5.15 -2.07 -18.55
C LYS A 82 -6.00 -1.13 -17.70
N GLU A 83 -6.54 -1.63 -16.59
CA GLU A 83 -7.34 -0.85 -15.67
C GLU A 83 -6.46 0.08 -14.83
N THR A 84 -7.03 1.22 -14.43
CA THR A 84 -6.31 2.16 -13.57
C THR A 84 -6.32 1.62 -12.13
N LEU A 85 -5.13 1.50 -11.55
CA LEU A 85 -4.97 1.10 -10.15
C LEU A 85 -4.92 2.33 -9.24
N ASN A 86 -5.95 2.52 -8.40
CA ASN A 86 -5.98 3.55 -7.38
C ASN A 86 -5.36 3.00 -6.08
N LEU A 87 -4.33 3.66 -5.57
CA LEU A 87 -3.54 3.21 -4.42
C LEU A 87 -3.85 4.05 -3.19
N GLN A 88 -4.25 3.40 -2.10
CA GLN A 88 -4.64 4.06 -0.86
C GLN A 88 -3.88 3.48 0.33
N GLY A 89 -3.35 4.37 1.17
CA GLY A 89 -2.77 4.01 2.46
C GLY A 89 -3.74 4.30 3.59
N HIS A 90 -3.76 3.48 4.62
CA HIS A 90 -4.60 3.69 5.80
C HIS A 90 -3.76 3.56 7.07
N LEU A 91 -3.82 4.56 7.93
CA LEU A 91 -3.11 4.61 9.20
C LEU A 91 -4.13 4.64 10.33
N TRP A 92 -4.22 3.57 11.12
CA TRP A 92 -5.05 3.55 12.32
C TRP A 92 -4.22 3.95 13.52
N CYS A 93 -4.58 5.05 14.17
CA CYS A 93 -3.83 5.59 15.30
C CYS A 93 -4.76 5.82 16.49
N LEU A 94 -4.32 5.45 17.68
CA LEU A 94 -5.07 5.73 18.91
C LEU A 94 -5.22 7.26 19.10
N GLY A 95 -6.46 7.75 19.15
CA GLY A 95 -6.76 9.16 19.37
C GLY A 95 -6.46 10.06 18.17
N ALA A 96 -6.44 9.51 16.95
CA ALA A 96 -6.34 10.32 15.75
C ALA A 96 -7.65 11.04 15.43
N GLU A 97 -7.52 12.21 14.81
CA GLU A 97 -8.64 12.81 14.09
C GLU A 97 -8.70 12.25 12.68
N GLU A 98 -9.92 11.92 12.23
CA GLU A 98 -10.18 11.47 10.86
C GLU A 98 -9.73 12.53 9.85
N ARG A 99 -8.75 12.18 9.02
CA ARG A 99 -8.26 13.07 7.97
C ARG A 99 -7.64 12.32 6.81
N SER A 100 -7.47 13.01 5.69
CA SER A 100 -6.70 12.53 4.55
C SER A 100 -5.45 13.37 4.33
N ILE A 101 -4.40 12.71 3.86
CA ILE A 101 -3.09 13.29 3.56
C ILE A 101 -2.69 12.84 2.16
N THR A 102 -2.31 13.76 1.30
CA THR A 102 -1.77 13.44 -0.02
C THR A 102 -0.25 13.37 0.04
N TYR A 103 0.33 12.25 -0.38
CA TYR A 103 1.78 12.07 -0.46
C TYR A 103 2.15 11.38 -1.77
N ARG A 104 3.01 12.02 -2.58
CA ARG A 104 3.48 11.51 -3.88
C ARG A 104 2.35 11.06 -4.84
N GLY A 105 1.24 11.79 -4.83
CA GLY A 105 0.08 11.51 -5.69
C GLY A 105 -0.82 10.38 -5.19
N LYS A 106 -0.52 9.76 -4.05
CA LYS A 106 -1.36 8.76 -3.38
C LYS A 106 -2.08 9.38 -2.18
N THR A 107 -3.27 8.86 -1.88
CA THR A 107 -4.08 9.31 -0.75
C THR A 107 -3.85 8.40 0.45
N PHE A 108 -3.58 8.99 1.61
CA PHE A 108 -3.42 8.31 2.88
C PHE A 108 -4.50 8.78 3.84
N PHE A 109 -5.29 7.84 4.37
CA PHE A 109 -6.29 8.11 5.37
C PHE A 109 -5.71 7.85 6.76
N VAL A 110 -5.94 8.78 7.67
CA VAL A 110 -5.63 8.61 9.08
C VAL A 110 -6.96 8.42 9.79
N HIS A 111 -7.10 7.27 10.44
CA HIS A 111 -8.28 6.84 11.16
C HIS A 111 -8.01 6.82 12.64
N ASP A 112 -9.03 7.13 13.43
CA ASP A 112 -8.98 6.79 14.84
C ASP A 112 -9.03 5.27 15.02
N LEU A 113 -8.32 4.80 16.04
CA LEU A 113 -8.46 3.45 16.55
C LEU A 113 -9.12 3.56 17.93
N SER A 114 -10.45 3.59 17.95
CA SER A 114 -11.22 3.48 19.20
C SER A 114 -11.48 2.01 19.52
N LEU A 115 -11.30 1.64 20.79
CA LEU A 115 -11.62 0.31 21.35
C LEU A 115 -13.07 0.26 21.82
#